data_AF-A0A7W1J7R5-F1
#
_entry.id   AF-A0A7W1J7R5-F1
#
_cell.length_a   1.000
_cell.length_b   1.000
_cell.length_c   1.000
_cell.angle_alpha   90.00
_cell.angle_beta   90.00
_cell.angle_gamma   90.00
#
_symmetry.space_group_name_H-M   'P 1'
#
loop_
_entity.id
_entity.type
_entity.pdbx_description
1 polymer ?
#
loop_
_entity_poly.entity_id
_entity_poly.type
_entity_poly.pdbx_seq_one_letter_code
_entity_poly.pdbx_strand_id
1 'polypeptide(L)' 'MSASIAARITAEFPPHDHEAVRAALATYGEAEHEREAERVHGAILDLADNNADRVLLLVKNAKDDYRDVLFWASS' A
#
# COMPACT_ATOMS: atom_id res chain seq x y z
N MET A 1 -3.71 1.78 -10.07
CA MET A 1 -2.57 2.40 -9.36
C MET A 1 -2.06 3.59 -10.16
N SER A 2 -1.75 4.72 -9.50
CA SER A 2 -1.28 5.94 -10.17
C SER A 2 0.22 5.91 -10.45
N ALA A 3 0.68 6.83 -11.32
CA ALA A 3 2.09 7.01 -11.62
C ALA A 3 2.91 7.46 -10.39
N SER A 4 2.29 8.20 -9.47
CA SER A 4 2.95 8.66 -8.23
C SER A 4 3.30 7.48 -7.31
N ILE A 5 2.33 6.59 -7.04
CA ILE A 5 2.57 5.37 -6.25
C ILE A 5 3.62 4.48 -6.91
N ALA A 6 3.53 4.30 -8.24
CA ALA A 6 4.51 3.53 -8.99
C ALA A 6 5.94 4.10 -8.87
N ALA A 7 6.10 5.42 -8.91
CA ALA A 7 7.40 6.06 -8.76
C ALA A 7 7.96 5.89 -7.35
N ARG A 8 7.11 5.98 -6.32
CA ARG A 8 7.49 5.74 -4.92
C ARG A 8 8.03 4.33 -4.72
N ILE A 9 7.34 3.31 -5.21
CA ILE A 9 7.81 1.91 -5.12
C ILE A 9 9.22 1.78 -5.71
N THR A 10 9.46 2.37 -6.87
CA THR A 10 10.76 2.31 -7.53
C THR A 10 11.87 3.04 -6.76
N ALA A 11 11.54 4.12 -6.04
CA ALA A 11 12.50 4.92 -5.28
C ALA A 11 12.80 4.35 -3.89
N GLU A 12 11.80 3.75 -3.25
CA GLU A 12 11.80 3.36 -1.84
C GLU A 12 12.22 1.89 -1.64
N PHE A 13 11.88 1.00 -2.58
CA PHE A 13 12.08 -0.45 -2.42
C PHE A 13 13.23 -0.98 -3.29
N PRO A 14 13.85 -2.12 -2.90
CA PRO A 14 14.80 -2.83 -3.74
C PRO A 14 14.17 -3.31 -5.08
N PRO A 15 14.91 -3.33 -6.20
CA PRO A 15 14.36 -3.73 -7.50
C PRO A 15 13.70 -5.12 -7.55
N HIS A 16 14.18 -6.06 -6.74
CA HIS A 16 13.61 -7.41 -6.68
C HIS A 16 12.24 -7.46 -5.99
N ASP A 17 11.89 -6.44 -5.20
CA ASP A 17 10.62 -6.34 -4.48
C ASP A 17 9.58 -5.51 -5.25
N HIS A 18 9.97 -4.77 -6.29
CA HIS A 18 9.08 -3.83 -6.99
C HIS A 18 7.82 -4.51 -7.52
N GLU A 19 7.94 -5.69 -8.13
CA GLU A 19 6.80 -6.43 -8.66
C GLU A 19 5.89 -6.93 -7.54
N ALA A 20 6.47 -7.48 -6.47
CA ALA A 20 5.73 -8.00 -5.32
C ALA A 20 4.92 -6.89 -4.62
N VAL A 21 5.54 -5.73 -4.38
CA VAL A 21 4.88 -4.56 -3.77
C VAL A 21 3.78 -4.02 -4.68
N ARG A 22 4.03 -3.92 -5.99
CA ARG A 22 3.01 -3.49 -6.98
C ARG A 22 1.83 -4.44 -7.01
N ALA A 23 2.08 -5.75 -7.04
CA ALA A 23 1.05 -6.77 -7.06
C ALA A 23 0.22 -6.73 -5.77
N ALA A 24 0.86 -6.61 -4.61
CA ALA A 24 0.19 -6.50 -3.32
C ALA A 24 -0.77 -5.30 -3.27
N LEU A 25 -0.28 -4.10 -3.61
CA LEU A 25 -1.11 -2.89 -3.64
C LEU A 25 -2.23 -2.99 -4.67
N ALA A 26 -1.99 -3.60 -5.83
CA ALA A 26 -3.01 -3.77 -6.85
C ALA A 26 -4.22 -4.60 -6.40
N THR A 27 -4.09 -5.41 -5.34
CA THR A 27 -5.20 -6.17 -4.78
C THR A 27 -6.17 -5.33 -3.95
N TYR A 28 -5.81 -4.09 -3.56
CA TYR A 28 -6.68 -3.20 -2.79
C TYR A 28 -7.41 -2.21 -3.71
N GLY A 29 -8.72 -2.06 -3.50
CA GLY A 29 -9.62 -1.26 -4.33
C GLY A 29 -10.44 -2.07 -5.33
N GLU A 30 -10.48 -3.39 -5.19
CA GLU A 30 -11.27 -4.29 -6.05
C GLU A 30 -12.72 -4.44 -5.52
N ALA A 31 -12.92 -4.36 -4.21
CA ALA A 31 -14.23 -4.45 -3.58
C ALA A 31 -14.85 -3.06 -3.31
N GLU A 32 -16.19 -2.97 -3.30
CA GLU A 32 -16.93 -1.70 -3.13
C GLU A 32 -16.64 -0.98 -1.79
N HIS A 33 -16.23 -1.75 -0.76
CA HIS A 33 -15.87 -1.22 0.56
C HIS A 33 -14.39 -0.79 0.66
N GLU A 34 -13.54 -1.20 -0.28
CA GLU A 34 -12.11 -0.84 -0.34
C GLU A 34 -11.94 0.55 -0.98
N ARG A 35 -12.42 1.58 -0.28
CA ARG A 35 -12.43 2.97 -0.79
C ARG A 35 -11.07 3.64 -0.63
N GLU A 36 -10.94 4.81 -1.25
CA GLU A 36 -9.76 5.68 -1.12
C GLU A 36 -8.45 5.01 -1.54
N ALA A 37 -8.48 4.10 -2.52
CA ALA A 37 -7.36 3.26 -2.94
C ALA A 37 -6.02 3.99 -3.07
N GLU A 38 -5.98 5.15 -3.72
CA GLU A 38 -4.74 5.90 -3.88
C GLU A 38 -4.19 6.44 -2.55
N ARG A 39 -5.06 6.92 -1.67
CA ARG A 39 -4.67 7.41 -0.34
C ARG A 39 -4.20 6.26 0.56
N VAL A 40 -4.90 5.12 0.49
CA VAL A 40 -4.54 3.91 1.24
C VAL A 40 -3.20 3.35 0.75
N HIS A 41 -2.95 3.31 -0.55
CA HIS A 41 -1.65 2.89 -1.07
C HIS A 41 -0.50 3.77 -0.56
N GLY A 42 -0.69 5.09 -0.54
CA GLY A 42 0.29 6.01 0.05
C GLY A 42 0.57 5.71 1.51
N ALA A 43 -0.49 5.57 2.32
CA ALA A 43 -0.37 5.25 3.75
C ALA A 43 0.32 3.89 3.99
N ILE A 44 0.02 2.88 3.17
CA ILE A 44 0.68 1.58 3.24
C ILE A 44 2.19 1.72 2.97
N LEU A 45 2.58 2.47 1.93
CA LEU A 45 3.99 2.69 1.63
C LEU A 45 4.71 3.46 2.76
N ASP A 46 4.06 4.48 3.32
CA ASP A 46 4.60 5.26 4.45
C ASP A 46 4.85 4.38 5.69
N LEU A 47 3.90 3.49 6.02
CA LEU A 47 3.96 2.61 7.18
C LEU A 47 4.84 1.37 6.97
N ALA A 48 5.06 0.98 5.72
CA ALA A 48 5.83 -0.21 5.38
C ALA A 48 7.34 -0.02 5.57
N ASP A 49 7.84 1.22 5.60
CA ASP A 49 9.26 1.54 5.84
C ASP A 49 10.19 0.72 4.93
N ASN A 50 9.91 0.75 3.61
CA ASN A 50 10.66 0.05 2.57
C ASN A 50 10.67 -1.49 2.70
N ASN A 51 9.78 -2.08 3.50
CA ASN A 51 9.71 -3.52 3.73
C ASN A 51 8.50 -4.15 3.01
N ALA A 52 8.76 -5.02 2.03
CA ALA A 52 7.73 -5.67 1.23
C ALA A 52 6.79 -6.57 2.04
N ASP A 53 7.28 -7.27 3.07
CA ASP A 53 6.43 -8.10 3.94
C ASP A 53 5.45 -7.23 4.75
N ARG A 54 5.87 -6.03 5.15
CA ARG A 54 4.98 -5.07 5.82
C ARG A 54 3.91 -4.55 4.88
N VAL A 55 4.22 -4.35 3.59
CA VAL A 55 3.20 -4.01 2.58
C VAL A 55 2.10 -5.06 2.54
N LEU A 56 2.45 -6.35 2.49
CA LEU A 56 1.47 -7.45 2.48
C LEU A 56 0.58 -7.44 3.73
N LEU A 57 1.17 -7.25 4.91
CA LEU A 57 0.43 -7.16 6.17
C LEU A 57 -0.53 -5.95 6.19
N LEU A 58 -0.07 -4.79 5.74
CA LEU A 58 -0.86 -3.56 5.73
C LEU A 58 -1.98 -3.60 4.69
N VAL A 59 -1.77 -4.22 3.52
CA VAL A 59 -2.83 -4.49 2.53
C VAL A 59 -3.91 -5.37 3.15
N LYS A 60 -3.52 -6.43 3.87
CA LYS A 60 -4.49 -7.29 4.56
C LYS A 60 -5.32 -6.49 5.58
N ASN A 61 -4.66 -5.68 6.41
CA ASN A 61 -5.36 -4.83 7.38
C ASN A 61 -6.28 -3.81 6.69
N ALA A 62 -5.87 -3.26 5.54
CA ALA A 62 -6.70 -2.33 4.80
C ALA A 62 -7.97 -2.99 4.24
N LYS A 63 -7.88 -4.24 3.79
CA LYS A 63 -9.03 -5.03 3.33
C LYS A 63 -10.04 -5.29 4.46
N ASP A 64 -9.56 -5.44 5.70
CA ASP A 64 -10.43 -5.59 6.88
C ASP A 64 -11.04 -4.24 7.31
N ASP A 65 -10.21 -3.22 7.54
CA ASP A 65 -10.63 -1.84 7.75
C ASP A 65 -9.55 -0.83 7.33
N TYR A 66 -9.73 -0.21 6.17
CA TYR A 66 -8.79 0.76 5.63
C TYR A 66 -8.62 2.02 6.49
N ARG A 67 -9.60 2.34 7.35
CA ARG A 67 -9.55 3.54 8.19
C ARG A 67 -8.48 3.42 9.27
N ASP A 68 -8.19 2.20 9.73
CA ASP A 68 -7.12 1.95 10.69
C ASP A 68 -5.75 2.24 10.06
N VAL A 69 -5.54 1.80 8.81
CA VAL A 69 -4.30 2.08 8.07
C VAL A 69 -4.12 3.58 7.84
N LEU A 70 -5.19 4.29 7.48
CA LEU A 70 -5.14 5.75 7.35
C LEU A 70 -4.87 6.46 8.68
N PHE A 71 -5.46 5.95 9.78
CA PHE A 71 -5.25 6.50 11.11
C PHE A 71 -3.79 6.33 11.57
N TRP A 72 -3.21 5.13 11.40
CA TRP A 72 -1.82 4.87 11.75
C TRP A 72 -0.83 5.74 10.97
N ALA A 73 -1.08 6.00 9.68
CA ALA A 73 -0.22 6.86 8.87
C ALA A 73 -0.30 8.35 9.21
N SER A 74 -1.35 8.76 9.94
CA SER A 74 -1.55 10.16 10.37
C SER A 74 -0.98 10.48 11.75
N SER A 75 -0.39 9.49 12.44
CA SER A 75 0.16 9.60 13.80
C SER A 75 1.67 9.80 13.76
#